data_AF-A0A015VZ17-F1
#
_entry.id   AF-A0A015VZ17-F1
#
_cell.length_a   1.000
_cell.length_b   1.000
_cell.length_c   1.000
_cell.angle_alpha   90.00
_cell.angle_beta   90.00
_cell.angle_gamma   90.00
#
_symmetry.space_group_name_H-M   'P 1'
#
loop_
_entity.id
_entity.type
_entity.pdbx_description
1 polymer ?
#
loop_
_entity_poly.entity_id
_entity_poly.type
_entity_poly.pdbx_seq_one_letter_code
_entity_poly.pdbx_strand_id
1 'polypeptide(L)'
;MFSRDQITISDTIVFSHVGYFPLKCTLSELQHLGYKVVLHEHPQLLHEVVVSRERPPFFLEWTSLSPLPKPLYSFGGFLHAGKIYVVAGDETLVRMVTDKHRRPTSLLSFTMTACMRWEEL
;
A
#
# COMPACT_ATOMS: atom_id res chain seq x y z
N MET A 1 -42.51 29.40 1.28
CA MET A 1 -43.25 29.41 2.56
C MET A 1 -43.57 27.97 2.88
N PHE A 2 -42.78 27.32 3.75
CA PHE A 2 -43.00 25.91 4.10
C PHE A 2 -44.19 25.83 5.06
N SER A 3 -45.20 25.03 4.71
CA SER A 3 -46.34 24.69 5.57
C SER A 3 -45.81 24.03 6.85
N ARG A 4 -46.25 24.48 8.03
CA ARG A 4 -46.06 23.74 9.28
C ARG A 4 -47.09 22.62 9.28
N ASP A 5 -46.71 21.47 8.77
CA ASP A 5 -47.53 20.28 8.90
C ASP A 5 -47.59 19.92 10.40
N GLN A 6 -48.77 20.09 10.99
CA GLN A 6 -48.99 19.81 12.41
C GLN A 6 -49.04 18.30 12.62
N ILE A 7 -48.20 17.80 13.53
CA ILE A 7 -48.20 16.39 13.89
C ILE A 7 -49.52 16.06 14.59
N THR A 8 -50.25 15.08 14.08
CA THR A 8 -51.53 14.62 14.63
C THR A 8 -51.35 13.40 15.52
N ILE A 9 -52.33 13.11 16.39
CA ILE A 9 -52.24 11.99 17.35
C ILE A 9 -52.25 10.61 16.67
N SER A 10 -52.77 10.53 15.45
CA SER A 10 -52.78 9.36 14.57
C SER A 10 -51.50 9.21 13.74
N ASP A 11 -50.60 10.20 13.78
CA ASP A 11 -49.36 10.13 13.02
C ASP A 11 -48.50 8.99 13.53
N THR A 12 -47.92 8.26 12.59
CA THR A 12 -47.03 7.14 12.88
C THR A 12 -45.61 7.64 13.10
N ILE A 13 -45.05 7.30 14.25
CA ILE A 13 -43.66 7.52 14.63
C ILE A 13 -42.92 6.19 14.46
N VAL A 14 -41.73 6.26 13.85
CA VAL A 14 -40.88 5.09 13.64
C VAL A 14 -39.55 5.30 14.37
N PHE A 15 -39.21 4.38 15.26
CA PHE A 15 -37.91 4.32 15.94
C PHE A 15 -37.07 3.23 15.31
N SER A 16 -35.86 3.57 14.84
CA SER A 16 -34.93 2.62 14.23
C SER A 16 -33.52 2.84 14.75
N HIS A 17 -32.84 1.74 15.10
CA HIS A 17 -31.43 1.74 15.48
C HIS A 17 -30.75 0.50 14.91
N VAL A 18 -29.49 0.63 14.49
CA VAL A 18 -28.69 -0.49 13.98
C VAL A 18 -28.58 -1.58 15.06
N GLY A 19 -28.81 -2.84 14.69
CA GLY A 19 -28.79 -3.97 15.62
C GLY A 19 -30.08 -4.17 16.42
N TYR A 20 -31.16 -3.44 16.11
CA TYR A 20 -32.47 -3.58 16.75
C TYR A 20 -33.59 -3.63 15.71
N PHE A 21 -34.71 -4.28 16.03
CA PHE A 21 -35.92 -4.23 15.22
C PHE A 21 -36.57 -2.85 15.32
N PRO A 22 -37.04 -2.26 14.20
CA PRO A 22 -37.72 -0.98 14.24
C PRO A 22 -39.08 -1.11 14.94
N LEU A 23 -39.41 -0.12 15.79
CA LEU A 23 -40.74 0.00 16.38
C LEU A 23 -41.54 1.07 15.64
N LYS A 24 -42.77 0.74 15.27
CA LYS A 24 -43.75 1.68 14.74
C LYS A 24 -44.88 1.83 15.74
N CYS A 25 -45.24 3.05 16.09
CA CYS A 25 -46.38 3.35 16.93
C CYS A 25 -46.98 4.71 16.55
N THR A 26 -48.22 4.95 16.92
CA THR A 26 -48.83 6.29 16.78
C THR A 26 -48.36 7.22 17.89
N LEU A 27 -48.49 8.54 17.68
CA LEU A 27 -48.24 9.52 18.75
C LEU A 27 -49.14 9.26 19.98
N SER A 28 -50.39 8.82 19.77
CA SER A 28 -51.29 8.39 20.85
C SER A 28 -50.72 7.25 21.68
N GLU A 29 -50.23 6.19 21.03
CA GLU A 29 -49.65 5.03 21.70
C GLU A 29 -48.37 5.41 22.47
N LEU A 30 -47.53 6.27 21.88
CA LEU A 30 -46.34 6.77 22.55
C LEU A 30 -46.67 7.56 23.82
N GLN A 31 -47.74 8.35 23.80
CA GLN A 31 -48.24 9.08 24.98
C GLN A 31 -48.72 8.12 26.08
N HIS A 32 -49.46 7.08 25.72
CA HIS A 32 -49.93 6.06 26.68
C HIS A 32 -48.77 5.29 27.33
N LEU A 33 -47.65 5.13 26.62
CA LEU A 33 -46.42 4.52 27.13
C LEU A 33 -45.55 5.49 27.97
N GLY A 34 -46.03 6.70 28.26
CA GLY A 34 -45.26 7.71 29.00
C GLY A 34 -44.01 8.16 28.25
N TYR A 35 -44.07 8.17 26.91
CA TYR A 35 -42.95 8.49 26.01
C TYR A 35 -41.72 7.59 26.19
N LYS A 36 -41.91 6.37 26.71
CA LYS A 36 -40.84 5.38 26.87
C LYS A 36 -40.95 4.31 25.78
N VAL A 37 -39.84 4.10 25.07
CA VAL A 37 -39.73 3.09 24.00
C VAL A 37 -38.63 2.10 24.34
N VAL A 38 -38.91 0.82 24.16
CA VAL A 38 -37.94 -0.27 24.29
C VAL A 38 -37.82 -0.94 22.92
N LEU A 39 -36.59 -1.04 22.40
CA LEU A 39 -36.30 -1.74 21.16
C LEU A 39 -35.74 -3.12 21.47
N HIS A 40 -36.10 -4.12 20.66
CA HIS A 40 -35.60 -5.47 20.78
C HIS A 40 -34.41 -5.70 19.85
N GLU A 41 -33.36 -6.34 20.36
CA GLU A 41 -32.17 -6.65 19.58
C GLU A 41 -32.51 -7.49 18.35
N HIS A 42 -31.94 -7.10 17.22
CA HIS A 42 -31.96 -7.85 15.97
C HIS A 42 -30.53 -8.37 15.73
N PRO A 43 -30.18 -9.54 16.30
CA PRO A 43 -28.86 -10.11 16.15
C PRO A 43 -28.61 -10.44 14.67
N GLN A 44 -27.78 -9.64 14.01
CA GLN A 44 -27.33 -9.91 12.66
C GLN A 44 -26.13 -10.85 12.74
N LEU A 45 -26.30 -12.10 12.29
CA LEU A 45 -25.21 -13.04 12.14
C LEU A 45 -24.36 -12.62 10.92
N LEU A 46 -23.44 -11.69 11.15
CA LEU A 46 -22.50 -11.27 10.12
C LEU A 46 -21.49 -12.39 9.90
N HIS A 47 -21.48 -12.93 8.69
CA HIS A 47 -20.43 -13.86 8.28
C HIS A 47 -19.13 -13.07 8.13
N GLU A 48 -18.00 -13.72 8.42
CA GLU A 48 -16.68 -13.11 8.27
C GLU A 48 -16.52 -12.50 6.87
N VAL A 49 -16.12 -11.23 6.83
CA VAL A 49 -15.83 -10.55 5.57
C VAL A 49 -14.50 -11.08 5.06
N VAL A 50 -14.55 -12.06 4.16
CA VAL A 50 -13.37 -12.54 3.45
C VAL A 50 -13.02 -11.51 2.38
N VAL A 51 -12.06 -10.63 2.70
CA VAL A 51 -11.47 -9.71 1.71
C VAL A 51 -10.47 -10.49 0.86
N SER A 52 -10.92 -11.00 -0.29
CA SER A 52 -10.01 -11.56 -1.29
C SER A 52 -9.43 -10.43 -2.15
N ARG A 53 -8.11 -10.43 -2.34
CA ARG A 53 -7.41 -9.54 -3.28
C ARG A 53 -6.42 -10.37 -4.08
N GLU A 54 -6.48 -10.27 -5.40
CA GLU A 54 -5.38 -10.70 -6.25
C GLU A 54 -4.17 -9.80 -5.92
N ARG A 55 -3.12 -10.39 -5.35
CA ARG A 55 -1.86 -9.67 -5.15
C ARG A 55 -1.12 -9.69 -6.48
N PRO A 56 -0.94 -8.55 -7.17
CA PRO A 56 -0.03 -8.52 -8.31
C PRO A 56 1.37 -8.94 -7.84
N PRO A 57 2.19 -9.54 -8.72
CA PRO A 57 3.55 -9.91 -8.35
C PRO A 57 4.29 -8.69 -7.79
N PHE A 58 4.91 -8.87 -6.63
CA PHE A 58 5.61 -7.82 -5.90
C PHE A 58 6.91 -7.39 -6.58
N PHE A 59 7.37 -8.20 -7.54
CA PHE A 59 8.60 -7.99 -8.29
C PHE A 59 8.28 -7.59 -9.72
N LEU A 60 8.97 -6.55 -10.21
CA LEU A 60 9.01 -6.26 -11.64
C LEU A 60 9.63 -7.44 -12.36
N GLU A 61 9.06 -7.80 -13.51
CA GLU A 61 9.73 -8.71 -14.43
C GLU A 61 11.04 -8.08 -14.89
N TRP A 62 12.13 -8.83 -14.79
CA TRP A 62 13.43 -8.42 -15.27
C TRP A 62 14.02 -9.56 -16.08
N THR A 63 14.84 -9.21 -17.07
CA THR A 63 15.54 -10.18 -17.91
C THR A 63 17.02 -10.07 -17.64
N SER A 64 17.69 -11.20 -17.47
CA SER A 64 19.14 -11.23 -17.36
C SER A 64 19.77 -10.93 -18.71
N LEU A 65 20.71 -9.98 -18.75
CA LEU A 65 21.60 -9.79 -19.89
C LEU A 65 22.89 -10.60 -19.69
N SER A 66 23.73 -10.64 -20.73
CA SER A 66 25.09 -11.18 -20.60
C SER A 66 25.88 -10.36 -19.56
N PRO A 67 26.72 -11.00 -18.74
CA PRO A 67 27.55 -10.28 -17.79
C PRO A 67 28.61 -9.45 -18.52
N LEU A 68 29.09 -8.39 -17.86
CA LEU A 68 30.31 -7.71 -18.29
C LEU A 68 31.49 -8.69 -18.30
N PRO A 69 32.47 -8.54 -19.22
CA PRO A 69 33.69 -9.34 -19.22
C PRO A 69 34.47 -9.27 -17.89
N LYS A 70 34.29 -8.17 -17.15
CA LYS A 70 34.86 -7.95 -15.82
C LYS A 70 33.81 -7.40 -14.87
N PRO A 71 33.78 -7.84 -13.59
CA PRO A 71 32.92 -7.25 -12.58
C PRO A 71 33.39 -5.82 -12.27
N LEU A 72 32.46 -4.86 -12.31
CA LEU A 72 32.73 -3.45 -12.03
C LEU A 72 31.75 -2.92 -10.98
N TYR A 73 32.29 -2.15 -10.05
CA TYR A 73 31.56 -1.39 -9.04
C TYR A 73 31.76 0.11 -9.25
N SER A 74 30.88 0.95 -8.70
CA SER A 74 31.04 2.42 -8.72
C SER A 74 31.22 3.03 -10.12
N PHE A 75 30.60 2.44 -11.15
CA PHE A 75 30.71 2.89 -12.55
C PHE A 75 29.63 3.92 -12.92
N GLY A 76 29.90 4.74 -13.94
CA GLY A 76 28.90 5.56 -14.62
C GLY A 76 28.31 4.80 -15.82
N GLY A 77 27.00 4.92 -16.06
CA GLY A 77 26.33 4.25 -17.17
C GLY A 77 25.39 5.17 -17.94
N PHE A 78 25.30 5.00 -19.27
CA PHE A 78 24.34 5.73 -20.11
C PHE A 78 23.88 4.91 -21.31
N LEU A 79 22.69 5.23 -21.84
CA LEU A 79 22.14 4.64 -23.05
C LEU A 79 22.42 5.55 -24.25
N HIS A 80 22.98 4.99 -25.33
CA HIS A 80 23.15 5.71 -26.59
C HIS A 80 23.01 4.77 -27.78
N ALA A 81 22.22 5.15 -28.78
CA ALA A 81 21.99 4.37 -30.00
C ALA A 81 21.63 2.89 -29.74
N GLY A 82 20.77 2.62 -28.74
CA GLY A 82 20.33 1.26 -28.41
C GLY A 82 21.34 0.42 -27.62
N LYS A 83 22.49 0.99 -27.24
CA LYS A 83 23.54 0.29 -26.49
C LYS A 83 23.73 0.90 -25.11
N ILE A 84 24.03 0.04 -24.15
CA ILE A 84 24.42 0.45 -22.80
C ILE A 84 25.93 0.73 -22.84
N TYR A 85 26.34 1.88 -22.34
CA TYR A 85 27.75 2.25 -22.16
C TYR A 85 28.07 2.32 -20.69
N VAL A 86 29.22 1.77 -20.31
CA VAL A 86 29.75 1.77 -18.95
C VAL A 86 31.10 2.49 -18.98
N VAL A 87 31.29 3.46 -18.08
CA VAL A 87 32.48 4.30 -18.00
C VAL A 87 33.05 4.24 -16.59
N ALA A 88 34.35 4.00 -16.50
CA ALA A 88 35.09 3.85 -15.25
C ALA A 88 34.50 2.74 -14.35
N GLY A 89 34.70 2.88 -13.05
CA GLY A 89 34.42 1.86 -12.05
C GLY A 89 35.68 1.14 -11.60
N ASP A 90 35.52 0.34 -10.55
CA ASP A 90 36.61 -0.39 -9.93
C ASP A 90 36.27 -1.89 -9.81
N GLU A 91 37.31 -2.72 -9.91
CA GLU A 91 37.20 -4.18 -9.73
C GLU A 91 37.22 -4.56 -8.24
N THR A 92 37.17 -3.58 -7.33
CA THR A 92 37.37 -3.81 -5.90
C THR A 92 36.16 -4.50 -5.34
N LEU A 93 36.28 -5.81 -5.15
CA LEU A 93 35.37 -6.54 -4.27
C LEU A 93 35.56 -5.99 -2.85
N VAL A 94 34.69 -5.09 -2.41
CA VAL A 94 34.59 -4.77 -0.97
C VAL A 94 33.99 -6.00 -0.30
N ARG A 95 34.83 -6.99 -0.01
CA ARG A 95 34.48 -8.04 0.93
C ARG A 95 34.24 -7.32 2.25
N MET A 96 33.00 -7.32 2.74
CA MET A 96 32.75 -6.87 4.10
C MET A 96 33.56 -7.76 5.03
N VAL A 97 34.72 -7.26 5.48
CA VAL A 97 35.52 -7.92 6.49
C VAL A 97 34.83 -7.60 7.81
N THR A 98 34.18 -8.59 8.40
CA THR A 98 33.73 -8.53 9.79
C THR A 98 34.96 -8.62 10.69
N ASP A 99 35.69 -7.51 10.87
CA ASP A 99 36.74 -7.44 11.87
C ASP A 99 36.65 -6.13 12.67
N LYS A 100 36.68 -6.28 14.00
CA LYS A 100 36.38 -5.23 14.99
C LYS A 100 37.52 -4.23 15.20
N HIS A 101 38.69 -4.39 14.58
CA HIS A 101 39.84 -3.55 14.90
C HIS A 101 40.73 -3.22 13.68
N ARG A 102 40.50 -2.08 13.00
CA ARG A 102 41.55 -1.10 12.63
C ARG A 102 41.03 0.09 11.80
N ARG A 103 41.70 1.23 11.96
CA ARG A 103 41.43 2.53 11.32
C ARG A 103 41.74 2.49 9.81
N PRO A 104 40.96 3.18 8.96
CA PRO A 104 41.21 3.18 7.53
C PRO A 104 42.25 4.26 7.19
N THR A 105 43.22 3.90 6.36
CA THR A 105 43.90 4.88 5.51
C THR A 105 44.12 4.20 4.18
N SER A 106 43.28 4.53 3.19
CA SER A 106 43.50 4.12 1.81
C SER A 106 43.87 5.35 0.99
N LEU A 107 45.10 5.35 0.48
CA LEU A 107 45.50 6.22 -0.62
C LEU A 107 44.85 5.68 -1.90
N LEU A 108 43.96 6.47 -2.50
CA LEU A 108 43.34 6.16 -3.78
C LEU A 108 44.23 6.69 -4.91
N SER A 109 44.86 5.78 -5.66
CA SER A 109 45.42 6.09 -6.98
C SER A 109 44.52 5.47 -8.04
N PHE A 110 43.96 6.29 -8.92
CA PHE A 110 43.14 5.84 -10.04
C PHE A 110 43.99 5.75 -11.31
N THR A 111 44.02 4.59 -11.94
CA THR A 111 44.48 4.42 -13.32
C THR A 111 43.26 4.19 -14.19
N MET A 112 43.02 5.10 -15.14
CA MET A 112 41.93 4.98 -16.11
C MET A 112 42.28 3.95 -17.16
N THR A 113 41.48 2.88 -17.27
CA THR A 113 41.54 2.00 -18.45
C THR A 113 40.15 1.53 -18.90
N ALA A 114 39.94 1.69 -20.21
CA ALA A 114 38.97 1.06 -21.11
C ALA A 114 37.56 1.65 -21.23
N CYS A 115 37.31 2.19 -22.43
CA CYS A 115 36.01 2.33 -23.08
C CYS A 115 35.69 1.02 -23.80
N MET A 116 34.57 0.35 -23.48
CA MET A 116 34.15 -0.85 -24.20
C MET A 116 32.75 -0.70 -24.77
N ARG A 117 32.61 -1.12 -26.04
CA ARG A 117 31.37 -1.14 -26.82
C ARG A 117 30.68 -2.49 -26.57
N TRP A 118 29.46 -2.46 -26.05
CA TRP A 118 28.64 -3.64 -25.71
C TRP A 118 28.16 -4.50 -26.90
N GLU A 119 28.77 -4.37 -28.08
CA GLU A 119 28.31 -4.98 -29.33
C GLU A 119 29.31 -5.94 -29.99
N GLU A 120 30.34 -6.38 -29.28
CA GLU A 120 31.22 -7.47 -29.75
C GLU A 120 31.24 -8.62 -28.74
N LEU A 121 30.19 -9.45 -28.82
CA LEU A 121 30.19 -10.90 -28.55
C LEU A 121 29.22 -11.58 -29.51
#